data_AF-A0A1A6GAX4-F1
#
_entry.id   AF-A0A1A6GAX4-F1
#
_cell.length_a   1.000
_cell.length_b   1.000
_cell.length_c   1.000
_cell.angle_alpha   90.00
_cell.angle_beta   90.00
_cell.angle_gamma   90.00
#
_symmetry.space_group_name_H-M   'P 1'
#
loop_
_entity.id
_entity.type
_entity.pdbx_description
1 polymer ?
#
loop_
_entity_poly.entity_id
_entity_poly.type
_entity_poly.pdbx_seq_one_letter_code
_entity_poly.pdbx_strand_id
1 'polypeptide(L)'
;VVDERVLVFDPEEYDGGFPGLKWSGSHNGPKKKGKDLTFVFDRVFGEAATQQDVFQHTTHSILDSFLQGYNCSVFAYGATGAGKTHTMLGREGDPGI
;
A
#
# COMPACT_ATOMS: atom_id res chain seq x y z
N VAL A 1 4.78 2.83 -3.35
CA VAL A 1 3.79 3.92 -3.30
C VAL A 1 4.38 5.08 -4.08
N VAL A 2 3.69 5.58 -5.10
CA VAL A 2 4.20 6.67 -5.95
C VAL A 2 3.74 8.02 -5.41
N ASP A 3 2.55 8.06 -4.82
CA ASP A 3 1.94 9.24 -4.21
C ASP A 3 0.97 8.80 -3.10
N GLU A 4 0.48 9.72 -2.27
CA GLU A 4 -0.46 9.46 -1.17
C GLU A 4 -1.80 8.85 -1.62
N ARG A 5 -2.08 8.86 -2.93
CA ARG A 5 -3.30 8.32 -3.54
C ARG A 5 -3.05 7.29 -4.63
N VAL A 6 -1.81 7.09 -5.04
CA VAL A 6 -1.46 6.32 -6.24
C VAL A 6 -0.51 5.18 -5.91
N LEU A 7 -0.96 3.97 -6.23
CA LEU A 7 -0.18 2.75 -6.13
C LEU A 7 0.08 2.20 -7.53
N VAL A 8 1.35 2.11 -7.91
CA VAL A 8 1.79 1.49 -9.16
C VAL A 8 2.40 0.13 -8.84
N PHE A 9 1.88 -0.93 -9.46
CA PHE A 9 2.46 -2.27 -9.41
C PHE A 9 3.37 -2.48 -10.62
N ASP A 10 4.45 -3.23 -10.39
CA ASP A 10 5.50 -3.53 -11.36
C ASP A 10 6.03 -2.28 -12.09
N PRO A 11 6.44 -1.21 -11.38
CA PRO A 11 7.03 -0.06 -12.04
C PRO A 11 8.26 -0.53 -12.84
N GLU A 12 8.40 -0.10 -14.09
CA GLU A 12 9.58 -0.43 -14.89
C GLU A 12 10.86 -0.09 -14.10
N GLU A 13 11.57 -1.12 -13.63
CA GLU A 13 12.88 -0.93 -13.01
C GLU A 13 13.79 -0.26 -14.04
N TYR A 14 14.31 0.93 -13.71
CA TYR A 14 15.34 1.57 -14.50
C TYR A 14 16.56 0.65 -14.46
N ASP A 15 16.80 -0.06 -15.57
CA ASP A 15 17.94 -0.96 -15.75
C ASP A 15 19.21 -0.11 -15.61
N GLY A 16 19.76 -0.07 -14.39
CA GLY A 16 20.98 0.62 -14.01
C GLY A 16 22.20 -0.06 -14.62
N GLY A 17 22.20 -0.21 -15.95
CA GLY A 17 23.28 -0.78 -16.70
C GLY A 17 24.53 0.08 -16.55
N PHE A 18 25.53 -0.43 -15.82
CA PHE A 18 26.90 0.06 -15.94
C PHE A 18 27.30 0.06 -17.41
N PRO A 19 27.78 1.19 -17.97
CA PRO A 19 28.18 1.23 -19.37
C PRO A 19 29.49 0.45 -19.53
N GLY A 20 29.42 -0.87 -19.75
CA GLY A 20 30.62 -1.62 -20.13
C GLY A 20 30.65 -3.15 -20.00
N LEU A 21 29.72 -3.82 -19.29
CA LEU A 21 29.86 -5.27 -19.07
C LEU A 21 28.65 -6.07 -19.57
N LYS A 22 28.76 -6.59 -20.81
CA LYS A 22 27.79 -7.54 -21.38
C LYS A 22 28.23 -8.96 -21.04
N TRP A 23 27.71 -9.53 -19.95
CA TRP A 23 27.85 -10.98 -19.73
C TRP A 23 26.90 -11.71 -20.68
N SER A 24 27.50 -12.49 -21.57
CA SER A 24 26.81 -13.36 -22.51
C SER A 24 26.04 -14.45 -21.75
N GLY A 25 24.71 -14.34 -21.74
CA GLY A 25 23.80 -15.34 -21.24
C GLY A 25 22.55 -15.33 -22.11
N SER A 26 22.52 -16.20 -23.11
CA SER A 26 21.40 -16.41 -24.03
C SER A 26 20.11 -16.71 -23.25
N HIS A 27 19.21 -15.74 -23.12
CA HIS A 27 17.78 -15.91 -22.83
C HIS A 27 16.99 -14.93 -23.72
N ASN A 28 16.79 -15.29 -24.99
CA ASN A 28 15.90 -14.55 -25.90
C ASN A 28 14.47 -15.07 -25.73
N GLY A 29 13.85 -14.73 -24.60
CA GLY A 29 12.40 -14.84 -24.40
C GLY A 29 11.79 -13.44 -24.48
N PRO A 30 10.56 -13.27 -25.01
CA PRO A 30 9.93 -11.96 -25.03
C PRO A 30 9.79 -11.47 -23.58
N LYS A 31 10.58 -10.45 -23.19
CA LYS A 31 10.37 -9.70 -21.95
C LYS A 31 8.94 -9.14 -22.05
N LYS A 32 7.98 -9.78 -21.38
CA LYS A 32 6.64 -9.23 -21.22
C LYS A 32 6.85 -7.88 -20.56
N LYS A 33 6.63 -6.78 -21.30
CA LYS A 33 6.50 -5.45 -20.69
C LYS A 33 5.41 -5.59 -19.63
N GLY A 34 5.81 -5.54 -18.36
CA GLY A 34 4.86 -5.38 -17.27
C GLY A 34 4.03 -4.15 -17.63
N LYS A 35 2.71 -4.30 -17.68
CA LYS A 35 1.87 -3.12 -17.81
C LYS A 35 1.92 -2.48 -16.43
N ASP A 36 2.43 -1.25 -16.31
CA ASP A 36 2.32 -0.49 -15.08
C ASP A 36 0.84 -0.46 -14.66
N LEU A 37 0.49 -1.24 -13.64
CA LEU A 37 -0.88 -1.27 -13.14
C LEU A 37 -1.01 -0.19 -12.09
N THR A 38 -1.58 0.94 -12.50
CA THR A 38 -1.81 2.10 -11.64
C THR A 38 -3.20 2.01 -11.02
N PHE A 39 -3.27 2.06 -9.70
CA PHE A 39 -4.50 2.09 -8.92
C PHE A 39 -4.58 3.40 -8.13
N VAL A 40 -5.77 3.99 -8.10
CA VAL A 40 -6.06 5.23 -7.38
C VAL A 40 -6.99 4.93 -6.22
N PHE A 41 -6.63 5.42 -5.04
CA PHE A 41 -7.40 5.29 -3.79
C PHE A 41 -7.54 6.66 -3.14
N ASP A 42 -8.47 6.80 -2.19
CA ASP A 42 -8.58 8.02 -1.37
C ASP A 42 -7.31 8.28 -0.58
N ARG A 43 -6.67 7.20 -0.13
CA ARG A 43 -5.37 7.22 0.52
C ARG A 43 -4.61 5.90 0.38
N VAL A 44 -3.30 5.99 0.28
CA VAL A 44 -2.35 4.87 0.25
C VAL A 44 -1.34 5.07 1.38
N PHE A 45 -1.20 4.06 2.23
CA PHE A 45 -0.21 4.04 3.31
C PHE A 45 1.00 3.21 2.86
N GLY A 46 2.18 3.80 2.91
CA GLY A 46 3.44 3.08 2.67
C GLY A 46 3.89 2.31 3.92
N GLU A 47 4.96 1.53 3.78
CA GLU A 47 5.50 0.70 4.88
C GLU A 47 5.97 1.51 6.09
N ALA A 48 6.31 2.79 5.91
CA ALA A 48 6.71 3.70 6.98
C ALA A 48 5.52 4.30 7.76
N ALA A 49 4.28 4.08 7.30
CA ALA A 49 3.11 4.60 7.99
C ALA A 49 2.91 3.91 9.34
N THR A 50 2.65 4.70 10.37
CA THR A 50 2.38 4.20 11.72
C THR A 50 0.90 3.88 11.90
N GLN A 51 0.57 3.12 12.95
CA GLN A 51 -0.83 2.86 13.32
C GLN A 51 -1.62 4.16 13.57
N GLN A 52 -0.95 5.15 14.18
CA GLN A 52 -1.52 6.47 14.41
C GLN A 52 -1.86 7.19 13.10
N ASP A 53 -0.99 7.09 12.09
CA ASP A 53 -1.24 7.69 10.77
C ASP A 53 -2.47 7.07 10.10
N VAL A 54 -2.64 5.75 10.21
CA VAL A 54 -3.81 5.06 9.66
C VAL A 54 -5.09 5.50 10.38
N PHE A 55 -5.08 5.55 11.72
CA PHE A 55 -6.22 6.02 12.52
C PHE A 55 -6.63 7.46 12.15
N GLN A 56 -5.66 8.39 12.15
CA GLN A 56 -5.92 9.82 11.90
C GLN A 56 -6.54 10.09 10.53
N HIS A 57 -6.22 9.26 9.54
CA HIS A 57 -6.60 9.51 8.16
C HIS A 57 -7.66 8.54 7.61
N THR A 58 -8.20 7.66 8.46
CA THR A 58 -9.32 6.78 8.10
C THR A 58 -10.49 6.93 9.06
N THR A 59 -10.27 6.66 10.35
CA THR A 59 -11.36 6.54 11.32
C THR A 59 -11.59 7.79 12.16
N HIS A 60 -10.59 8.66 12.30
CA HIS A 60 -10.74 9.87 13.08
C HIS A 60 -11.89 10.76 12.57
N SER A 61 -12.03 10.93 11.25
CA SER A 61 -13.08 11.78 10.66
C SER A 61 -14.49 11.19 10.77
N ILE A 62 -14.63 9.86 10.90
CA ILE A 62 -15.96 9.23 11.06
C ILE A 62 -16.47 9.31 12.51
N LEU A 63 -15.59 9.55 13.50
CA LEU A 63 -16.00 9.67 14.90
C LEU A 63 -17.00 10.81 15.11
N ASP A 64 -16.81 11.94 14.43
CA ASP A 64 -17.75 13.07 14.51
C ASP A 64 -19.14 12.69 14.00
N SER A 65 -19.22 11.90 12.93
CA SER A 65 -20.48 11.39 12.39
C SER A 65 -21.11 10.37 13.35
N PHE A 66 -20.31 9.50 13.95
CA PHE A 66 -20.77 8.54 14.94
C PHE A 66 -21.38 9.24 16.17
N LEU A 67 -20.72 10.29 16.69
CA LEU A 67 -21.23 11.07 17.83
C LEU A 67 -22.52 11.84 17.51
N GLN A 68 -22.77 12.15 16.24
CA GLN A 68 -24.02 12.76 15.77
C GLN A 68 -25.16 11.73 15.61
N GLY A 69 -24.91 10.45 15.89
CA GLY A 69 -25.91 9.38 15.82
C GLY A 69 -26.01 8.69 14.46
N TYR A 70 -25.02 8.88 13.58
CA TYR A 70 -24.94 8.13 12.33
C TYR A 70 -24.26 6.77 12.53
N ASN A 71 -24.70 5.78 11.77
CA ASN A 71 -24.04 4.48 11.72
C ASN A 71 -22.76 4.56 10.89
N CYS A 72 -21.64 4.10 11.44
CA CYS A 72 -20.36 4.03 10.75
C CYS A 72 -19.88 2.57 10.70
N SER A 73 -19.16 2.19 9.65
CA SER A 73 -18.62 0.84 9.48
C SER A 73 -17.23 0.90 8.86
N VAL A 74 -16.29 0.14 9.43
CA VAL A 74 -14.89 0.07 8.98
C VAL A 74 -14.55 -1.39 8.73
N PHE A 75 -14.02 -1.68 7.55
CA PHE A 75 -13.66 -3.03 7.14
C PHE A 75 -12.18 -3.09 6.78
N ALA A 76 -11.46 -4.05 7.36
CA ALA A 76 -10.15 -4.44 6.87
C ALA A 76 -10.30 -5.63 5.92
N TYR A 77 -9.87 -5.46 4.67
CA TYR A 77 -9.98 -6.48 3.62
C TYR A 77 -8.61 -6.78 2.99
N GLY A 78 -8.40 -8.03 2.60
CA GLY A 78 -7.16 -8.51 1.99
C GLY A 78 -6.88 -9.97 2.27
N ALA A 79 -5.86 -10.54 1.63
CA ALA A 79 -5.45 -11.93 1.82
C ALA A 79 -4.94 -12.21 3.26
N THR A 80 -4.87 -13.48 3.65
CA THR A 80 -4.23 -13.86 4.93
C THR A 80 -2.77 -13.41 4.94
N GLY A 81 -2.32 -12.83 6.06
CA GLY A 81 -0.98 -12.25 6.17
C GLY A 81 -0.85 -10.80 5.69
N ALA A 82 -1.87 -10.23 5.04
CA ALA A 82 -1.81 -8.86 4.51
C ALA A 82 -1.96 -7.73 5.57
N GLY A 83 -2.02 -8.06 6.86
CA GLY A 83 -2.05 -7.05 7.93
C GLY A 83 -3.44 -6.65 8.48
N LYS A 84 -4.55 -7.28 8.06
CA LYS A 84 -5.90 -6.94 8.57
C LYS A 84 -6.01 -6.87 10.11
N THR A 85 -5.52 -7.89 10.82
CA THR A 85 -5.54 -7.93 12.29
C THR A 85 -4.60 -6.89 12.89
N HIS A 86 -3.45 -6.65 12.24
CA HIS A 86 -2.52 -5.60 12.67
C HIS A 86 -3.16 -4.22 12.58
N THR A 87 -3.88 -3.93 11.50
CA THR A 87 -4.58 -2.64 11.34
C THR A 87 -5.73 -2.50 12.35
N MET A 88 -6.59 -3.51 12.52
CA MET A 88 -7.79 -3.40 13.35
C MET A 88 -7.58 -3.59 14.86
N LEU A 89 -6.56 -4.37 15.27
CA LEU A 89 -6.30 -4.67 16.68
C LEU A 89 -4.95 -4.13 17.14
N GLY A 90 -3.94 -4.15 16.25
CA GLY A 90 -2.57 -3.80 16.58
C GLY A 90 -1.94 -4.76 17.58
N ARG A 91 -0.99 -4.25 18.36
CA ARG A 91 -0.25 -4.97 19.40
C ARG A 91 -0.07 -4.10 20.63
N GLU A 92 0.38 -4.71 21.73
CA GLU A 92 0.76 -3.96 22.92
C GLU A 92 1.92 -2.99 22.60
N GLY A 93 1.71 -1.70 22.88
CA GLY A 93 2.65 -0.62 22.56
C GLY A 93 2.46 0.02 21.17
N ASP A 94 1.60 -0.54 20.31
CA ASP A 94 1.32 -0.04 18.96
C ASP A 94 -0.12 -0.44 18.57
N PRO A 95 -1.13 0.20 19.19
CA PRO A 95 -2.52 -0.22 19.09
C PRO A 95 -3.10 -0.05 17.69
N GLY A 96 -4.17 -0.82 17.42
CA GLY A 96 -4.99 -0.75 16.21
C GLY A 96 -5.71 0.58 16.02
N ILE A 97 -6.53 0.60 14.97
CA ILE A 97 -7.75 1.43 14.89
C ILE A 97 -8.61 1.22 16.15
#